data_AF-A0A7C5D224-F1
#
_entry.id   AF-A0A7C5D224-F1
#
_cell.length_a   1.000
_cell.length_b   1.000
_cell.length_c   1.000
_cell.angle_alpha   90.00
_cell.angle_beta   90.00
_cell.angle_gamma   90.00
#
_symmetry.space_group_name_H-M   'P 1'
#
loop_
_entity.id
_entity.type
_entity.pdbx_description
1 polymer ?
#
loop_
_entity_poly.entity_id
_entity_poly.type
_entity_poly.pdbx_seq_one_letter_code
_entity_poly.pdbx_strand_id
1 'polypeptide(L)' 'FKDLGEEAEAVSVLETEETEIVPMHLELHKPVDFDEAVEMLKAETKRQFIVFNDNDGLMRVMYKRADGKFGLY' A
#
# COMPACT_ATOMS: atom_id res chain seq x y z
N PHE A 1 -27.75 -17.54 -22.23
CA PHE A 1 -26.85 -18.49 -21.55
C PHE A 1 -25.85 -19.09 -22.54
N LYS A 2 -25.08 -18.23 -23.20
CA LYS A 2 -23.95 -18.55 -24.07
C LYS A 2 -23.01 -17.34 -23.94
N ASP A 3 -21.71 -17.58 -23.80
CA ASP A 3 -20.64 -16.66 -23.36
C ASP A 3 -20.37 -16.65 -21.84
N LEU A 4 -20.00 -17.82 -21.30
CA LEU A 4 -18.90 -17.85 -20.33
C LEU A 4 -17.63 -18.04 -21.15
N GLY A 5 -16.87 -16.96 -21.34
CA GLY A 5 -15.58 -17.00 -22.04
C GLY A 5 -14.61 -17.93 -21.34
N GLU A 6 -14.02 -18.84 -22.11
CA GLU A 6 -12.94 -19.78 -21.76
C GLU A 6 -11.59 -19.10 -21.46
N GLU A 7 -11.59 -17.89 -20.94
CA GLU A 7 -10.39 -17.07 -20.68
C GLU A 7 -10.31 -16.63 -19.20
N ALA A 8 -10.97 -17.36 -18.29
CA ALA A 8 -10.67 -17.25 -16.87
C ALA A 8 -9.44 -18.11 -16.55
N GLU A 9 -8.28 -17.70 -17.05
CA GLU A 9 -7.02 -18.27 -16.62
C GLU A 9 -6.79 -17.80 -15.18
N ALA A 10 -7.15 -18.66 -14.22
CA ALA A 10 -6.75 -18.47 -12.84
C ALA A 10 -5.22 -18.58 -12.79
N VAL A 11 -4.54 -17.43 -12.77
CA VAL A 11 -3.10 -17.33 -12.55
C VAL A 11 -2.82 -17.92 -11.17
N SER A 12 -2.59 -19.23 -11.13
CA SER A 12 -2.31 -19.99 -9.91
C SER A 12 -0.82 -20.25 -9.72
N VAL A 13 0.02 -19.60 -10.51
CA VAL A 13 1.46 -19.60 -10.28
C VAL A 13 1.80 -18.46 -9.33
N LEU A 14 1.44 -18.64 -8.05
CA LEU A 14 2.20 -18.02 -6.98
C LEU A 14 3.53 -18.78 -6.97
N GLU A 15 4.54 -18.23 -7.66
CA GLU A 15 5.93 -18.64 -7.44
C GLU A 15 6.14 -18.63 -5.93
N THR A 16 6.36 -19.82 -5.35
CA THR A 16 6.70 -19.98 -3.94
C THR A 16 8.16 -19.58 -3.73
N GLU A 17 8.55 -18.41 -4.23
CA GLU A 17 9.71 -17.72 -3.72
C GLU A 17 9.36 -17.37 -2.28
N GLU A 18 10.10 -17.94 -1.32
CA GLU A 18 9.92 -17.67 0.10
C GLU A 18 9.95 -16.15 0.30
N THR A 19 8.78 -15.56 0.56
CA THR A 19 8.67 -14.10 0.70
C THR A 19 9.39 -13.68 1.97
N GLU A 20 10.51 -12.97 1.81
CA GLU A 20 11.29 -12.47 2.94
C GLU A 20 10.58 -11.27 3.59
N ILE A 21 10.24 -11.41 4.87
CA ILE A 21 9.71 -10.30 5.66
C ILE A 21 10.89 -9.49 6.17
N VAL A 22 11.07 -8.28 5.65
CA VAL A 22 12.07 -7.32 6.13
C VAL A 22 11.46 -6.46 7.25
N PRO A 23 11.98 -6.53 8.49
CA PRO A 23 11.52 -5.65 9.57
C PRO A 23 11.80 -4.18 9.22
N MET A 24 10.77 -3.35 9.33
CA MET A 24 10.91 -1.90 9.16
C MET A 24 10.71 -1.18 10.48
N HIS A 25 11.66 -0.31 10.82
CA HIS A 25 11.51 0.55 11.98
C HIS A 25 10.66 1.76 11.61
N LEU A 26 9.62 2.02 12.40
CA LEU A 26 8.91 3.28 12.33
C LEU A 26 9.74 4.31 13.08
N GLU A 27 10.45 5.16 12.35
CA GLU A 27 11.05 6.33 12.97
C GLU A 27 9.89 7.24 13.43
N LEU A 28 9.70 7.33 14.74
CA LEU A 28 8.70 8.19 15.39
C LEU A 28 9.14 9.65 15.24
N HIS A 29 8.92 10.18 14.04
CA HIS A 29 9.12 11.59 13.73
C HIS A 29 7.91 12.42 14.16
N LYS A 30 8.06 13.73 13.97
CA LYS A 30 6.97 14.72 14.07
C LYS A 30 5.68 14.16 13.43
N PRO A 31 4.51 14.44 14.02
CA PRO A 31 3.22 14.14 13.39
C PRO A 31 3.18 14.61 11.93
N VAL A 32 2.64 13.76 11.06
CA VAL A 32 2.55 13.98 9.61
C VAL A 32 1.10 14.27 9.25
N ASP A 33 0.87 15.32 8.47
CA ASP A 33 -0.46 15.62 7.94
C ASP A 33 -0.78 14.79 6.69
N PHE A 34 -2.04 14.76 6.27
CA PHE A 34 -2.46 13.88 5.18
C PHE A 34 -1.91 14.30 3.81
N ASP A 35 -1.71 15.59 3.59
CA ASP A 35 -1.18 16.09 2.31
C ASP A 35 0.32 15.76 2.20
N GLU A 36 1.08 15.97 3.28
CA GLU A 36 2.47 15.56 3.40
C GLU A 36 2.62 14.04 3.23
N ALA A 37 1.76 13.24 3.86
CA ALA A 37 1.75 11.78 3.69
C ALA A 37 1.53 11.35 2.23
N VAL A 38 0.65 12.03 1.50
CA VAL A 38 0.43 11.78 0.06
C VAL A 38 1.69 12.09 -0.73
N GLU A 39 2.34 13.22 -0.48
CA GLU A 39 3.58 13.60 -1.19
C GLU A 39 4.73 12.64 -0.87
N MET A 40 4.88 12.21 0.38
CA MET A 40 5.85 11.18 0.77
C MET A 40 5.62 9.85 0.03
N LEU A 41 4.37 9.40 -0.09
CA LEU A 41 4.04 8.16 -0.78
C LEU A 41 4.18 8.27 -2.31
N LYS A 42 4.02 9.47 -2.88
CA LYS A 42 4.30 9.73 -4.31
C LYS A 42 5.81 9.77 -4.60
N ALA A 43 6.60 10.38 -3.71
CA ALA A 43 8.04 10.53 -3.88
C ALA A 43 8.76 9.18 -3.98
N GLU A 44 8.26 8.16 -3.28
CA GLU A 44 8.83 6.81 -3.31
C GLU A 44 8.03 5.89 -4.24
N THR A 45 8.55 5.67 -5.45
CA THR A 45 7.84 4.94 -6.52
C THR A 45 7.64 3.46 -6.20
N LYS A 46 8.57 2.86 -5.44
CA LYS A 46 8.51 1.44 -5.07
C LYS A 46 7.61 1.15 -3.87
N ARG A 47 7.38 2.13 -2.99
CA ARG A 47 6.53 1.94 -1.80
C ARG A 47 5.06 1.89 -2.20
N GLN A 48 4.35 0.90 -1.64
CA GLN A 48 2.91 0.74 -1.79
C GLN A 48 2.13 1.42 -0.67
N PHE A 49 2.75 1.57 0.49
CA PHE A 49 2.17 2.23 1.66
C PHE A 49 3.25 2.94 2.48
N ILE A 50 2.79 3.86 3.33
CA ILE A 50 3.55 4.44 4.43
C ILE A 50 2.73 4.33 5.72
N VAL A 51 3.45 4.25 6.84
CA VAL A 51 2.87 4.25 8.18
C VAL A 51 3.38 5.50 8.90
N PHE A 52 2.52 6.23 9.57
CA PHE A 52 2.87 7.49 10.27
C PHE A 52 1.92 7.75 11.44
N ASN A 53 2.29 8.67 12.34
CA ASN A 53 1.36 9.19 13.33
C ASN A 53 0.79 10.52 12.85
N ASP A 54 -0.52 10.69 12.90
CA ASP A 54 -1.18 11.96 12.56
C ASP A 54 -1.12 12.96 13.73
N ASN A 55 -1.65 14.16 13.51
CA ASN A 55 -1.70 15.23 14.51
C ASN A 55 -2.57 14.89 15.74
N ASP A 56 -3.43 13.88 15.64
CA ASP A 56 -4.23 13.36 16.76
C ASP A 56 -3.50 12.23 17.53
N GLY A 57 -2.27 11.91 17.11
CA GLY A 57 -1.45 10.86 17.70
C GLY A 57 -1.89 9.45 17.30
N LEU A 58 -2.74 9.32 16.28
CA LEU A 58 -3.20 8.04 15.77
C LEU A 58 -2.21 7.51 14.73
N MET A 59 -1.88 6.23 14.84
CA MET A 59 -1.13 5.54 13.80
C MET A 59 -2.03 5.36 12.58
N ARG A 60 -1.54 5.80 11.43
CA ARG A 60 -2.22 5.75 10.14
C ARG A 60 -1.44 4.94 9.14
N VAL A 61 -2.16 4.35 8.19
CA VAL A 61 -1.59 3.71 7.01
C VAL A 61 -2.16 4.36 5.75
N MET A 62 -1.32 5.09 5.02
CA MET A 62 -1.65 5.62 3.70
C MET A 62 -1.13 4.68 2.62
N TYR A 63 -1.94 4.35 1.62
CA TYR A 63 -1.57 3.39 0.57
C TYR A 63 -2.11 3.75 -0.82
N LYS A 64 -1.43 3.26 -1.86
CA LYS A 64 -1.86 3.39 -3.26
C LYS A 64 -2.99 2.39 -3.55
N ARG A 65 -4.13 2.86 -4.03
CA ARG A 65 -5.28 2.03 -4.42
C ARG A 65 -5.16 1.62 -5.89
N ALA A 66 -5.82 0.51 -6.24
CA ALA A 66 -5.90 0.02 -7.62
C ALA A 66 -6.61 1.00 -8.58
N ASP A 67 -7.47 1.89 -8.06
CA ASP A 67 -8.16 2.94 -8.85
C ASP A 67 -7.32 4.22 -9.06
N GLY A 68 -6.02 4.18 -8.73
CA GLY A 68 -5.10 5.31 -8.88
C GLY A 68 -5.26 6.39 -7.80
N LYS A 69 -6.13 6.17 -6.80
CA LYS A 69 -6.31 7.08 -5.66
C LYS A 69 -5.47 6.64 -4.46
N PHE A 70 -5.51 7.43 -3.41
CA PHE A 70 -4.91 7.11 -2.11
C PHE A 70 -6.00 6.67 -1.12
N GLY A 71 -5.70 5.65 -0.34
CA GLY A 71 -6.53 5.19 0.78
C GLY A 71 -5.84 5.42 2.11
N LEU A 72 -6.63 5.57 3.18
CA LEU A 72 -6.15 5.83 4.53
C LEU A 72 -6.92 4.95 5.52
N TYR A 73 -6.19 4.23 6.38
CA TYR A 73 -6.70 3.59 7.59
C TYR A 73 -6.19 4.36 8.82
#